data_AF-A0A7V9T9J4-F1
#
_entry.id   AF-A0A7V9T9J4-F1
#
_cell.length_a   1.000
_cell.length_b   1.000
_cell.length_c   1.000
_cell.angle_alpha   90.00
_cell.angle_beta   90.00
_cell.angle_gamma   90.00
#
_symmetry.space_group_name_H-M   'P 1'
#
loop_
_entity.id
_entity.type
_entity.pdbx_description
1 polymer ?
#
loop_
_entity_poly.entity_id
_entity_poly.type
_entity_poly.pdbx_seq_one_letter_code
_entity_poly.pdbx_strand_id
1 'polypeptide(L)'
;MTRTRAPARALAAASLLLLGLAVLSGAATIATTERGLPPRSSELTLSRSAFPNVASRASATWCGTPSEVDARPNAVAGHPVHWVYAIPSDGQDRLASFGSVMQTDAELIDAWWRSQDATRAPRGDLARFSCGLQLDISSVRLPQSGAQLASAETPFDLIVSALVPRGFGSPVTKHVVYYDGPVGDTDICGVGAGSPNGLGIATVNLQSCAGIATSFVAAHELLHAMGAVPNGAPHNCPPPDDGHTCDTPSDVMYPSADETPLSALTLDPGRDDYYGHSGGWTDIQDSRWLVQLDRQAQLALTIAGPGRVVADIPGLDCSQSCSTTWNNGTPLVLTPAPNPGAKLVRWSGGCAGRSQCALTVAQGSAANALFAPVTYRLSVRISGRGAVRSAGSAIACPGRCTAAVVSHAAFRLTATPGKGWRLKSWTGACRGKGRVCTLPMTANTSARAVFVRV
;
A
#
# COMPACT_ATOMS: atom_id res chain seq x y z
N MET A 1 8.71 79.43 -15.27
CA MET A 1 9.88 79.26 -14.38
C MET A 1 9.86 77.83 -13.84
N THR A 2 11.03 77.17 -13.85
CA THR A 2 11.39 75.87 -13.19
C THR A 2 10.58 74.62 -13.57
N ARG A 3 11.08 73.73 -14.46
CA ARG A 3 11.96 72.55 -14.23
C ARG A 3 11.38 71.59 -13.17
N THR A 4 11.06 70.34 -13.49
CA THR A 4 11.96 69.15 -13.49
C THR A 4 11.20 67.92 -14.03
N ARG A 5 11.75 66.79 -14.49
CA ARG A 5 12.99 66.38 -15.18
C ARG A 5 12.70 64.95 -15.68
N ALA A 6 13.05 64.63 -16.92
CA ALA A 6 12.93 63.30 -17.56
C ALA A 6 14.20 62.42 -17.30
N PRO A 7 14.20 61.13 -17.70
CA PRO A 7 15.08 60.07 -17.17
C PRO A 7 16.33 59.82 -18.03
N ALA A 8 17.27 59.00 -17.55
CA ALA A 8 18.35 58.44 -18.37
C ALA A 8 18.79 57.04 -17.94
N ARG A 9 18.99 56.19 -18.96
CA ARG A 9 19.50 54.82 -18.94
C ARG A 9 21.03 54.77 -18.95
N ALA A 10 21.51 53.59 -18.55
CA ALA A 10 22.71 52.86 -18.98
C ALA A 10 24.08 53.31 -18.44
N LEU A 11 24.88 52.32 -18.03
CA LEU A 11 26.26 52.13 -18.50
C LEU A 11 26.80 50.74 -18.08
N ALA A 12 27.51 50.13 -19.03
CA ALA A 12 28.26 48.89 -18.91
C ALA A 12 29.69 49.16 -18.40
N ALA A 13 30.33 48.14 -17.81
CA ALA A 13 31.79 48.08 -17.69
C ALA A 13 32.25 46.61 -17.65
N ALA A 14 33.33 46.33 -18.38
CA ALA A 14 34.03 45.06 -18.48
C ALA A 14 35.51 45.25 -18.08
N SER A 15 36.13 44.23 -17.47
CA SER A 15 37.55 43.80 -17.57
C SER A 15 37.82 42.67 -16.52
N LEU A 16 38.11 41.40 -16.86
CA LEU A 16 39.36 40.74 -17.32
C LEU A 16 40.44 40.53 -16.23
N LEU A 17 40.63 39.30 -15.71
CA LEU A 17 41.82 38.43 -15.97
C LEU A 17 41.80 37.05 -15.24
N LEU A 18 42.36 36.08 -15.97
CA LEU A 18 42.75 34.66 -15.79
C LEU A 18 43.02 34.04 -14.38
N LEU A 19 42.67 32.76 -14.18
CA LEU A 19 43.58 31.58 -14.28
C LEU A 19 42.86 30.23 -13.97
N GLY A 20 43.22 29.15 -14.70
CA GLY A 20 43.45 27.83 -14.08
C GLY A 20 42.41 26.69 -14.19
N LEU A 21 42.56 25.86 -15.23
CA LEU A 21 42.44 24.39 -15.28
C LEU A 21 41.30 23.59 -14.57
N ALA A 22 40.52 22.93 -15.44
CA ALA A 22 40.42 21.46 -15.60
C ALA A 22 39.29 20.64 -14.95
N VAL A 23 38.77 19.77 -15.83
CA VAL A 23 38.02 18.50 -15.67
C VAL A 23 36.52 18.59 -15.39
N LEU A 24 35.74 18.35 -16.46
CA LEU A 24 34.40 17.78 -16.38
C LEU A 24 34.48 16.36 -15.81
N SER A 25 33.84 16.13 -14.68
CA SER A 25 33.22 14.85 -14.38
C SER A 25 31.91 15.12 -13.65
N GLY A 26 30.80 14.83 -14.31
CA GLY A 26 29.47 14.93 -13.73
C GLY A 26 29.28 13.86 -12.67
N ALA A 27 29.17 14.30 -11.42
CA ALA A 27 28.49 13.57 -10.37
C ALA A 27 27.21 14.35 -10.06
N ALA A 28 26.10 13.91 -10.64
CA ALA A 28 24.78 14.35 -10.21
C ALA A 28 24.51 13.68 -8.85
N THR A 29 24.90 14.35 -7.77
CA THR A 29 24.44 14.04 -6.41
C THR A 29 22.96 14.41 -6.36
N ILE A 30 22.08 13.41 -6.49
CA ILE A 30 20.68 13.57 -6.13
C ILE A 30 20.65 13.61 -4.61
N ALA A 31 20.55 14.83 -4.06
CA ALA A 31 20.19 15.05 -2.67
C ALA A 31 18.74 14.58 -2.48
N THR A 32 18.54 13.39 -1.94
CA THR A 32 17.27 12.99 -1.34
C THR A 32 17.11 13.78 -0.03
N THR A 33 16.36 14.87 -0.14
CA THR A 33 15.78 15.58 1.00
C THR A 33 14.53 14.82 1.43
N GLU A 34 14.70 13.78 2.26
CA GLU A 34 13.61 13.33 3.11
C GLU A 34 13.72 14.08 4.44
N ARG A 35 12.78 15.01 4.62
CA ARG A 35 12.50 15.61 5.92
C ARG A 35 12.13 14.46 6.85
N GLY A 36 12.93 14.23 7.89
CA GLY A 36 12.51 13.46 9.05
C GLY A 36 11.17 14.00 9.54
N LEU A 37 10.29 13.11 9.99
CA LEU A 37 9.04 13.47 10.64
C LEU A 37 9.29 14.55 11.73
N PRO A 38 8.52 15.64 11.78
CA PRO A 38 8.24 16.26 13.08
C PRO A 38 6.70 16.36 13.28
N PRO A 39 6.18 16.57 14.51
CA PRO A 39 6.83 16.61 15.84
C PRO A 39 6.05 15.82 16.94
N ARG A 40 6.63 15.77 18.17
CA ARG A 40 6.04 15.31 19.45
C ARG A 40 5.57 13.84 19.48
N SER A 41 6.46 12.98 19.96
CA SER A 41 6.10 11.68 20.52
C SER A 41 5.22 11.93 21.76
N SER A 42 3.98 11.47 21.72
CA SER A 42 3.11 11.42 22.90
C SER A 42 3.24 10.03 23.50
N GLU A 43 3.67 9.98 24.75
CA GLU A 43 3.91 8.74 25.49
C GLU A 43 2.76 8.55 26.49
N LEU A 44 2.10 7.39 26.44
CA LEU A 44 1.06 7.04 27.41
C LEU A 44 1.71 6.40 28.65
N THR A 45 1.50 7.01 29.82
CA THR A 45 2.15 6.61 31.07
C THR A 45 1.24 5.83 32.03
N LEU A 46 1.79 4.93 32.83
CA LEU A 46 1.07 4.18 33.86
C LEU A 46 0.77 5.04 35.12
N SER A 47 -0.47 4.99 35.62
CA SER A 47 -0.89 5.53 36.92
C SER A 47 -1.35 4.42 37.87
N ARG A 48 -0.80 4.38 39.10
CA ARG A 48 -1.12 3.34 40.10
C ARG A 48 -2.34 3.71 40.94
N SER A 49 -3.47 3.05 40.65
CA SER A 49 -4.61 2.91 41.59
C SER A 49 -5.15 1.48 41.50
N ALA A 50 -5.30 0.81 42.65
CA ALA A 50 -5.75 -0.60 42.73
C ALA A 50 -7.29 -0.71 42.62
N PHE A 51 -7.82 -1.78 41.99
CA PHE A 51 -9.06 -2.56 42.27
C PHE A 51 -9.57 -3.30 40.98
N PRO A 52 -10.41 -4.36 41.08
CA PRO A 52 -10.07 -5.69 40.56
C PRO A 52 -10.58 -6.08 39.16
N ASN A 53 -9.87 -7.07 38.60
CA ASN A 53 -10.12 -7.89 37.41
C ASN A 53 -11.60 -8.19 37.08
N VAL A 54 -11.97 -7.98 35.80
CA VAL A 54 -13.18 -8.52 35.18
C VAL A 54 -12.82 -9.47 34.04
N ALA A 55 -13.49 -10.62 34.05
CA ALA A 55 -13.23 -11.80 33.23
C ALA A 55 -13.51 -11.62 31.73
N SER A 56 -12.72 -12.36 30.93
CA SER A 56 -12.71 -12.36 29.48
C SER A 56 -13.95 -13.01 28.85
N ARG A 57 -14.44 -12.40 27.77
CA ARG A 57 -15.25 -13.09 26.74
C ARG A 57 -14.32 -13.98 25.92
N ALA A 58 -14.84 -15.08 25.36
CA ALA A 58 -14.07 -16.01 24.53
C ALA A 58 -13.46 -15.27 23.32
N SER A 59 -12.14 -15.09 23.36
CA SER A 59 -11.29 -14.49 22.34
C SER A 59 -11.42 -15.22 21.00
N ALA A 60 -11.56 -14.49 19.89
CA ALA A 60 -11.44 -15.05 18.57
C ALA A 60 -10.00 -15.51 18.35
N THR A 61 -9.79 -16.82 18.27
CA THR A 61 -8.46 -17.39 18.00
C THR A 61 -8.02 -16.99 16.60
N TRP A 62 -6.91 -16.26 16.49
CA TRP A 62 -6.30 -15.94 15.20
C TRP A 62 -5.75 -17.22 14.56
N CYS A 63 -6.21 -17.51 13.35
CA CYS A 63 -5.87 -18.68 12.55
C CYS A 63 -4.97 -18.34 11.35
N GLY A 64 -4.53 -17.08 11.26
CA GLY A 64 -3.67 -16.64 10.18
C GLY A 64 -2.31 -17.34 10.17
N THR A 65 -1.58 -17.11 9.10
CA THR A 65 -0.21 -17.61 8.94
C THR A 65 0.74 -16.43 9.01
N PRO A 66 1.86 -16.50 9.76
CA PRO A 66 2.85 -15.43 9.79
C PRO A 66 3.32 -15.09 8.36
N SER A 67 3.41 -13.81 8.04
CA SER A 67 4.03 -13.31 6.82
C SER A 67 4.93 -12.13 7.18
N GLU A 68 6.14 -12.06 6.60
CA GLU A 68 7.01 -10.89 6.74
C GLU A 68 6.64 -9.74 5.79
N VAL A 69 5.64 -9.97 4.94
CA VAL A 69 5.13 -8.99 3.97
C VAL A 69 3.61 -8.91 4.08
N ASP A 70 3.10 -7.68 4.09
CA ASP A 70 1.70 -7.41 3.79
C ASP A 70 1.46 -7.75 2.30
N ALA A 71 0.82 -8.89 2.07
CA ALA A 71 0.69 -9.46 0.72
C ALA A 71 -0.71 -9.95 0.40
N ARG A 72 -1.66 -9.86 1.34
CA ARG A 72 -3.03 -10.34 1.10
C ARG A 72 -3.91 -9.16 0.70
N PRO A 73 -4.80 -9.33 -0.29
CA PRO A 73 -5.75 -8.28 -0.62
C PRO A 73 -6.65 -7.99 0.59
N ASN A 74 -6.62 -6.75 1.07
CA ASN A 74 -7.53 -6.28 2.11
C ASN A 74 -8.99 -6.49 1.66
N ALA A 75 -9.78 -7.14 2.50
CA ALA A 75 -11.17 -7.45 2.26
C ALA A 75 -12.12 -6.26 2.54
N VAL A 76 -11.66 -5.26 3.31
CA VAL A 76 -12.40 -4.03 3.60
C VAL A 76 -11.80 -2.89 2.80
N ALA A 77 -12.40 -2.56 1.65
CA ALA A 77 -11.80 -1.61 0.73
C ALA A 77 -11.69 -0.19 1.30
N GLY A 78 -10.58 0.50 1.05
CA GLY A 78 -10.29 1.83 1.60
C GLY A 78 -8.89 1.91 2.20
N HIS A 79 -8.65 2.95 3.01
CA HIS A 79 -7.38 3.18 3.70
C HIS A 79 -7.31 2.30 4.97
N PRO A 80 -6.48 1.25 5.03
CA PRO A 80 -6.51 0.29 6.13
C PRO A 80 -5.73 0.74 7.36
N VAL A 81 -6.14 0.22 8.52
CA VAL A 81 -5.34 0.12 9.73
C VAL A 81 -4.74 -1.29 9.75
N HIS A 82 -3.48 -1.41 9.35
CA HIS A 82 -2.72 -2.67 9.29
C HIS A 82 -2.06 -2.98 10.63
N TRP A 83 -1.90 -4.27 10.95
CA TRP A 83 -1.38 -4.70 12.24
C TRP A 83 -0.06 -5.45 12.08
N VAL A 84 0.91 -5.11 12.92
CA VAL A 84 2.27 -5.62 12.83
C VAL A 84 2.68 -6.19 14.19
N TYR A 85 3.13 -7.44 14.22
CA TYR A 85 3.84 -8.02 15.34
C TYR A 85 5.34 -7.83 15.12
N ALA A 86 6.01 -7.09 16.00
CA ALA A 86 7.42 -6.76 15.87
C ALA A 86 8.23 -7.38 17.01
N ILE A 87 9.36 -8.01 16.68
CA ILE A 87 10.31 -8.58 17.65
C ILE A 87 11.71 -8.05 17.39
N PRO A 88 12.57 -7.91 18.42
CA PRO A 88 13.97 -7.58 18.22
C PRO A 88 14.70 -8.70 17.46
N SER A 89 15.91 -8.41 16.98
CA SER A 89 16.72 -9.35 16.20
C SER A 89 17.00 -10.66 16.94
N ASP A 90 17.14 -10.60 18.26
CA ASP A 90 17.34 -11.70 19.21
C ASP A 90 16.05 -12.15 19.92
N GLY A 91 14.89 -11.58 19.57
CA GLY A 91 13.60 -11.90 20.16
C GLY A 91 13.07 -13.28 19.74
N GLN A 92 12.39 -13.95 20.66
CA GLN A 92 11.65 -15.18 20.35
C GLN A 92 10.35 -14.82 19.61
N ASP A 93 10.03 -15.55 18.55
CA ASP A 93 8.76 -15.39 17.86
C ASP A 93 7.63 -16.03 18.68
N ARG A 94 6.69 -15.20 19.13
CA ARG A 94 5.50 -15.59 19.89
C ARG A 94 4.20 -15.15 19.20
N LEU A 95 4.23 -14.96 17.88
CA LEU A 95 3.05 -14.52 17.11
C LEU A 95 1.85 -15.44 17.30
N ALA A 96 2.05 -16.75 17.43
CA ALA A 96 0.93 -17.68 17.66
C ALA A 96 0.12 -17.34 18.93
N SER A 97 0.79 -16.81 19.96
CA SER A 97 0.14 -16.36 21.19
C SER A 97 -0.44 -14.96 21.04
N PHE A 98 0.35 -14.01 20.52
CA PHE A 98 -0.06 -12.61 20.46
C PHE A 98 -1.00 -12.28 19.30
N GLY A 99 -1.02 -13.07 18.23
CA GLY A 99 -1.94 -12.87 17.11
C GLY A 99 -3.40 -12.95 17.55
N SER A 100 -3.74 -13.86 18.47
CA SER A 100 -5.10 -13.93 19.04
C SER A 100 -5.41 -12.74 19.96
N VAL A 101 -4.40 -12.20 20.66
CA VAL A 101 -4.54 -10.97 21.47
C VAL A 101 -4.82 -9.79 20.54
N MET A 102 -4.02 -9.60 19.50
CA MET A 102 -4.19 -8.54 18.50
C MET A 102 -5.55 -8.62 17.80
N GLN A 103 -5.98 -9.82 17.40
CA GLN A 103 -7.31 -10.06 16.84
C GLN A 103 -8.42 -9.63 17.82
N THR A 104 -8.29 -10.03 19.09
CA THR A 104 -9.27 -9.69 20.13
C THR A 104 -9.29 -8.19 20.40
N ASP A 105 -8.13 -7.55 20.45
CA ASP A 105 -8.02 -6.11 20.67
C ASP A 105 -8.65 -5.33 19.51
N ALA A 106 -8.40 -5.72 18.26
CA ALA A 106 -9.04 -5.11 17.09
C ALA A 106 -10.58 -5.21 17.16
N GLU A 107 -11.12 -6.36 17.60
CA GLU A 107 -12.56 -6.57 17.79
C GLU A 107 -13.13 -5.73 18.96
N LEU A 108 -12.40 -5.62 20.07
CA LEU A 108 -12.77 -4.77 21.20
C LEU A 108 -12.77 -3.30 20.83
N ILE A 109 -11.78 -2.84 20.06
CA ILE A 109 -11.69 -1.47 19.57
C ILE A 109 -12.84 -1.17 18.61
N ASP A 110 -13.15 -2.07 17.67
CA ASP A 110 -14.31 -1.91 16.76
C ASP A 110 -15.62 -1.82 17.54
N ALA A 111 -15.84 -2.72 18.51
CA ALA A 111 -17.04 -2.73 19.35
C ALA A 111 -17.16 -1.48 20.22
N TRP A 112 -16.07 -1.06 20.85
CA TRP A 112 -16.02 0.17 21.64
C TRP A 112 -16.30 1.38 20.75
N TRP A 113 -15.62 1.54 19.62
CA TRP A 113 -15.82 2.69 18.73
C TRP A 113 -17.26 2.82 18.26
N ARG A 114 -17.90 1.70 17.87
CA ARG A 114 -19.32 1.68 17.47
C ARG A 114 -20.27 1.98 18.62
N SER A 115 -19.87 1.71 19.87
CA SER A 115 -20.65 2.12 21.03
C SER A 115 -20.60 3.64 21.25
N GLN A 116 -19.51 4.29 20.83
CA GLN A 116 -19.31 5.75 20.94
C GLN A 116 -19.89 6.51 19.73
N ASP A 117 -19.77 5.95 18.53
CA ASP A 117 -20.34 6.43 17.27
C ASP A 117 -20.79 5.23 16.41
N ALA A 118 -22.08 4.94 16.42
CA ALA A 118 -22.66 3.81 15.69
C ALA A 118 -22.53 3.90 14.15
N THR A 119 -22.12 5.05 13.62
CA THR A 119 -21.94 5.28 12.18
C THR A 119 -20.50 5.10 11.73
N ARG A 120 -19.56 4.86 12.66
CA ARG A 120 -18.13 4.77 12.37
C ARG A 120 -17.50 3.53 13.00
N ALA A 121 -16.43 3.06 12.37
CA ALA A 121 -15.56 2.02 12.92
C ALA A 121 -14.16 2.12 12.29
N PRO A 122 -13.08 1.80 13.02
CA PRO A 122 -11.75 1.66 12.42
C PRO A 122 -11.76 0.67 11.26
N ARG A 123 -11.13 1.04 10.15
CA ARG A 123 -11.01 0.20 8.96
C ARG A 123 -9.86 -0.77 9.14
N GLY A 124 -10.05 -1.78 9.98
CA GLY A 124 -9.07 -2.85 10.17
C GLY A 124 -8.69 -3.50 8.83
N ASP A 125 -7.41 -3.82 8.68
CA ASP A 125 -6.93 -4.62 7.55
C ASP A 125 -7.28 -6.09 7.76
N LEU A 126 -8.25 -6.58 7.01
CA LEU A 126 -8.79 -7.91 7.19
C LEU A 126 -8.55 -8.74 5.93
N ALA A 127 -8.05 -9.97 6.10
CA ALA A 127 -7.87 -10.92 5.03
C ALA A 127 -8.77 -12.15 5.22
N ARG A 128 -9.05 -12.86 4.12
CA ARG A 128 -9.77 -14.13 4.16
C ARG A 128 -8.78 -15.28 4.41
N PHE A 129 -9.00 -15.99 5.51
CA PHE A 129 -8.32 -17.22 5.89
C PHE A 129 -9.31 -18.41 5.86
N SER A 130 -8.81 -19.61 6.13
CA SER A 130 -9.64 -20.83 6.19
C SER A 130 -10.70 -20.80 7.29
N CYS A 131 -10.44 -20.08 8.38
CA CYS A 131 -11.40 -19.90 9.48
C CYS A 131 -12.33 -18.69 9.28
N GLY A 132 -12.25 -17.99 8.14
CA GLY A 132 -13.06 -16.81 7.85
C GLY A 132 -12.24 -15.53 7.74
N LEU A 133 -12.93 -14.41 7.93
CA LEU A 133 -12.32 -13.09 7.88
C LEU A 133 -11.59 -12.82 9.20
N GLN A 134 -10.31 -12.49 9.15
CA GLN A 134 -9.51 -12.14 10.32
C GLN A 134 -8.54 -11.03 9.99
N LEU A 135 -7.94 -10.46 11.03
CA LEU A 135 -6.87 -9.48 10.94
C LEU A 135 -5.72 -10.02 10.09
N ASP A 136 -5.28 -9.23 9.11
CA ASP A 136 -4.02 -9.50 8.43
C ASP A 136 -2.89 -8.95 9.30
N ILE A 137 -2.06 -9.85 9.82
CA ILE A 137 -0.97 -9.52 10.74
C ILE A 137 0.37 -9.81 10.05
N SER A 138 1.17 -8.77 9.87
CA SER A 138 2.56 -8.93 9.46
C SER A 138 3.46 -9.22 10.66
N SER A 139 4.43 -10.12 10.50
CA SER A 139 5.48 -10.40 11.50
C SER A 139 6.80 -9.78 11.06
N VAL A 140 7.42 -8.95 11.89
CA VAL A 140 8.66 -8.26 11.54
C VAL A 140 9.73 -8.50 12.60
N ARG A 141 10.86 -9.06 12.17
CA ARG A 141 12.10 -9.08 12.96
C ARG A 141 12.90 -7.81 12.70
N LEU A 142 13.01 -6.99 13.74
CA LEU A 142 13.78 -5.74 13.71
C LEU A 142 15.29 -6.05 13.64
N PRO A 143 16.10 -5.16 13.05
CA PRO A 143 17.54 -5.35 12.98
C PRO A 143 18.24 -5.11 14.34
N GLN A 144 17.66 -4.31 15.23
CA GLN A 144 18.19 -4.03 16.56
C GLN A 144 17.89 -5.18 17.53
N SER A 145 18.83 -5.48 18.43
CA SER A 145 18.59 -6.39 19.56
C SER A 145 17.67 -5.77 20.60
N GLY A 146 17.10 -6.59 21.48
CA GLY A 146 16.25 -6.11 22.57
C GLY A 146 17.02 -5.15 23.47
N ALA A 147 18.28 -5.45 23.79
CA ALA A 147 19.13 -4.56 24.58
C ALA A 147 19.33 -3.19 23.91
N GLN A 148 19.53 -3.15 22.58
CA GLN A 148 19.68 -1.90 21.84
C GLN A 148 18.41 -1.06 21.89
N LEU A 149 17.24 -1.67 21.69
CA LEU A 149 15.95 -0.99 21.74
C LEU A 149 15.63 -0.49 23.17
N ALA A 150 15.84 -1.31 24.20
CA ALA A 150 15.60 -0.91 25.58
C ALA A 150 16.52 0.23 26.06
N SER A 151 17.73 0.34 25.52
CA SER A 151 18.67 1.41 25.88
C SER A 151 18.56 2.68 25.02
N ALA A 152 17.71 2.67 23.99
CA ALA A 152 17.58 3.80 23.07
C ALA A 152 16.88 4.98 23.74
N GLU A 153 17.30 6.21 23.41
CA GLU A 153 16.60 7.42 23.82
C GLU A 153 15.23 7.53 23.14
N THR A 154 15.15 7.13 21.86
CA THR A 154 13.91 7.12 21.08
C THR A 154 13.64 5.74 20.45
N PRO A 155 13.23 4.73 21.24
CA PRO A 155 12.98 3.38 20.73
C PRO A 155 11.91 3.35 19.65
N PHE A 156 10.88 4.21 19.76
CA PHE A 156 9.84 4.39 18.75
C PHE A 156 10.43 4.74 17.37
N ASP A 157 11.32 5.74 17.30
CA ASP A 157 11.94 6.16 16.03
C ASP A 157 12.78 5.06 15.39
N LEU A 158 13.46 4.23 16.21
CA LEU A 158 14.22 3.08 15.72
C LEU A 158 13.30 2.01 15.12
N ILE A 159 12.15 1.74 15.76
CA ILE A 159 11.13 0.81 15.24
C ILE A 159 10.57 1.35 13.93
N VAL A 160 10.15 2.63 13.88
CA VAL A 160 9.62 3.27 12.67
C VAL A 160 10.63 3.23 11.52
N SER A 161 11.89 3.61 11.79
CA SER A 161 12.97 3.61 10.80
C SER A 161 13.29 2.20 10.27
N ALA A 162 13.07 1.16 11.07
CA ALA A 162 13.18 -0.22 10.63
C ALA A 162 11.97 -0.64 9.77
N LEU A 163 10.76 -0.19 10.09
CA LEU A 163 9.54 -0.61 9.40
C LEU A 163 9.39 0.05 8.02
N VAL A 164 9.69 1.35 7.90
CA VAL A 164 9.44 2.13 6.66
C VAL A 164 10.07 1.51 5.41
N PRO A 165 11.37 1.12 5.38
CA PRO A 165 12.00 0.52 4.20
C PRO A 165 11.44 -0.86 3.83
N ARG A 166 10.67 -1.50 4.73
CA ARG A 166 10.06 -2.82 4.55
C ARG A 166 8.62 -2.76 4.02
N GLY A 167 8.14 -1.58 3.64
CA GLY A 167 6.82 -1.38 3.04
C GLY A 167 5.77 -0.78 3.98
N PHE A 168 6.10 -0.61 5.27
CA PHE A 168 5.19 -0.02 6.27
C PHE A 168 5.24 1.52 6.31
N GLY A 169 5.86 2.15 5.31
CA GLY A 169 5.91 3.61 5.12
C GLY A 169 4.76 4.19 4.27
N SER A 170 3.72 3.39 4.00
CA SER A 170 2.59 3.78 3.14
C SER A 170 1.86 5.02 3.69
N PRO A 171 1.58 6.05 2.87
CA PRO A 171 0.77 7.19 3.29
C PRO A 171 -0.73 6.88 3.31
N VAL A 172 -1.16 5.71 2.81
CA VAL A 172 -2.57 5.30 2.76
C VAL A 172 -2.92 4.24 3.81
N THR A 173 -1.95 3.79 4.60
CA THR A 173 -2.11 2.76 5.64
C THR A 173 -1.64 3.30 6.99
N LYS A 174 -2.45 3.16 8.03
CA LYS A 174 -2.00 3.31 9.43
C LYS A 174 -1.52 1.97 9.94
N HIS A 175 -0.57 1.98 10.86
CA HIS A 175 -0.04 0.75 11.43
C HIS A 175 -0.19 0.73 12.94
N VAL A 176 -0.68 -0.38 13.48
CA VAL A 176 -0.64 -0.70 14.91
C VAL A 176 0.39 -1.80 15.10
N VAL A 177 1.44 -1.50 15.84
CA VAL A 177 2.64 -2.32 16.01
C VAL A 177 2.69 -2.85 17.43
N TYR A 178 2.55 -4.15 17.60
CA TYR A 178 2.72 -4.82 18.88
C TYR A 178 4.20 -5.20 19.00
N TYR A 179 4.95 -4.43 19.78
CA TYR A 179 6.36 -4.67 20.00
C TYR A 179 6.55 -5.65 21.16
N ASP A 180 7.03 -6.84 20.81
CA ASP A 180 7.38 -7.91 21.73
C ASP A 180 8.89 -7.94 22.00
N GLY A 181 9.34 -7.01 22.82
CA GLY A 181 10.72 -6.96 23.29
C GLY A 181 10.84 -6.15 24.57
N PRO A 182 12.05 -6.13 25.18
CA PRO A 182 12.30 -5.34 26.36
C PRO A 182 12.22 -3.84 26.04
N VAL A 183 11.84 -3.07 27.05
CA VAL A 183 11.72 -1.61 27.03
C VAL A 183 12.65 -0.98 28.08
N GLY A 184 13.03 0.29 27.86
CA GLY A 184 13.83 1.05 28.81
C GLY A 184 13.03 1.58 29.99
N ASP A 185 11.81 2.04 29.70
CA ASP A 185 10.84 2.53 30.67
C ASP A 185 9.59 1.64 30.66
N THR A 186 9.31 1.02 31.80
CA THR A 186 8.16 0.12 31.96
C THR A 186 6.84 0.85 32.16
N ASP A 187 6.90 2.16 32.42
CA ASP A 187 5.72 3.00 32.64
C ASP A 187 5.20 3.58 31.31
N ILE A 188 5.94 3.47 30.20
CA ILE A 188 5.48 3.86 28.85
C ILE A 188 4.80 2.66 28.16
N CYS A 189 3.48 2.72 28.05
CA CYS A 189 2.66 1.64 27.53
C CYS A 189 2.70 1.56 26.00
N GLY A 190 2.85 2.70 25.35
CA GLY A 190 2.81 2.85 23.91
C GLY A 190 3.27 4.24 23.49
N VAL A 191 3.48 4.38 22.19
CA VAL A 191 3.80 5.66 21.54
C VAL A 191 3.16 5.67 20.16
N GLY A 192 2.49 6.76 19.84
CA GLY A 192 1.79 6.97 18.58
C GLY A 192 2.22 8.27 17.94
N ALA A 193 2.47 8.24 16.64
CA ALA A 193 2.75 9.44 15.88
C ALA A 193 2.25 9.31 14.45
N GLY A 194 1.76 10.41 13.89
CA GLY A 194 1.30 10.40 12.51
C GLY A 194 0.77 11.74 12.04
N SER A 195 0.25 11.72 10.82
CA SER A 195 -0.44 12.87 10.24
C SER A 195 -1.86 12.49 9.81
N PRO A 196 -2.83 13.43 9.82
CA PRO A 196 -4.20 13.15 9.41
C PRO A 196 -4.38 12.67 7.97
N ASN A 197 -3.39 12.86 7.10
CA ASN A 197 -3.48 12.53 5.67
C ASN A 197 -2.22 11.82 5.14
N GLY A 198 -1.50 11.10 6.00
CA GLY A 198 -0.27 10.41 5.61
C GLY A 198 0.07 9.24 6.52
N LEU A 199 1.36 8.95 6.64
CA LEU A 199 1.87 7.90 7.52
C LEU A 199 1.40 8.14 8.96
N GLY A 200 1.07 7.05 9.65
CA GLY A 200 0.91 7.03 11.10
C GLY A 200 1.18 5.64 11.62
N ILE A 201 1.91 5.59 12.74
CA ILE A 201 2.32 4.36 13.40
C ILE A 201 2.02 4.51 14.88
N ALA A 202 1.31 3.53 15.42
CA ALA A 202 1.01 3.33 16.83
C ALA A 202 1.80 2.13 17.31
N THR A 203 2.52 2.24 18.41
CA THR A 203 3.24 1.11 19.04
C THR A 203 2.61 0.76 20.37
N VAL A 204 2.45 -0.53 20.63
CA VAL A 204 2.05 -1.10 21.92
C VAL A 204 3.22 -1.91 22.46
N ASN A 205 3.73 -1.54 23.62
CA ASN A 205 4.87 -2.20 24.27
C ASN A 205 4.36 -3.36 25.14
N LEU A 206 4.53 -4.61 24.68
CA LEU A 206 3.96 -5.78 25.36
C LEU A 206 4.64 -6.15 26.68
N GLN A 207 5.82 -5.58 26.96
CA GLN A 207 6.57 -5.81 28.19
C GLN A 207 6.54 -4.58 29.13
N SER A 208 5.70 -3.58 28.83
CA SER A 208 5.41 -2.43 29.68
C SER A 208 4.03 -2.56 30.33
N CYS A 209 3.74 -1.69 31.30
CA CYS A 209 2.38 -1.44 31.81
C CYS A 209 1.58 -2.70 32.17
N ALA A 210 2.17 -3.57 32.99
CA ALA A 210 1.52 -4.79 33.45
C ALA A 210 0.15 -4.48 34.09
N GLY A 211 -0.90 -5.14 33.61
CA GLY A 211 -2.29 -4.95 34.06
C GLY A 211 -3.12 -4.02 33.17
N ILE A 212 -2.49 -3.20 32.34
CA ILE A 212 -3.19 -2.30 31.40
C ILE A 212 -3.62 -3.09 30.17
N ALA A 213 -4.86 -2.87 29.72
CA ALA A 213 -5.39 -3.55 28.55
C ALA A 213 -4.71 -3.06 27.26
N THR A 214 -4.15 -3.97 26.48
CA THR A 214 -3.50 -3.66 25.19
C THR A 214 -4.47 -3.07 24.17
N SER A 215 -5.76 -3.42 24.21
CA SER A 215 -6.81 -2.77 23.41
C SER A 215 -6.97 -1.28 23.71
N PHE A 216 -6.84 -0.87 24.97
CA PHE A 216 -6.87 0.54 25.34
C PHE A 216 -5.65 1.27 24.76
N VAL A 217 -4.45 0.77 25.01
CA VAL A 217 -3.21 1.36 24.47
C VAL A 217 -3.27 1.43 22.94
N ALA A 218 -3.67 0.35 22.27
CA ALA A 218 -3.81 0.33 20.82
C ALA A 218 -4.83 1.37 20.29
N ALA A 219 -5.97 1.58 20.99
CA ALA A 219 -6.94 2.60 20.61
C ALA A 219 -6.39 4.03 20.77
N HIS A 220 -5.76 4.30 21.91
CA HIS A 220 -5.13 5.56 22.26
C HIS A 220 -4.05 5.93 21.24
N GLU A 221 -3.08 5.04 21.03
CA GLU A 221 -1.98 5.30 20.11
C GLU A 221 -2.43 5.36 18.64
N LEU A 222 -3.50 4.64 18.29
CA LEU A 222 -4.09 4.73 16.95
C LEU A 222 -4.73 6.11 16.72
N LEU A 223 -5.35 6.72 17.73
CA LEU A 223 -5.86 8.09 17.63
C LEU A 223 -4.70 9.08 17.40
N HIS A 224 -3.58 8.93 18.10
CA HIS A 224 -2.35 9.67 17.78
C HIS A 224 -1.85 9.44 16.35
N ALA A 225 -1.81 8.20 15.90
CA ALA A 225 -1.44 7.87 14.52
C ALA A 225 -2.38 8.48 13.48
N MET A 226 -3.64 8.74 13.83
CA MET A 226 -4.61 9.48 13.01
C MET A 226 -4.54 11.00 13.16
N GLY A 227 -3.77 11.52 14.13
CA GLY A 227 -3.49 12.94 14.33
C GLY A 227 -4.21 13.61 15.50
N ALA A 228 -4.80 12.83 16.42
CA ALA A 228 -5.24 13.35 17.71
C ALA A 228 -4.05 13.49 18.70
N VAL A 229 -4.11 14.35 19.71
CA VAL A 229 -5.00 15.51 19.82
C VAL A 229 -4.35 16.68 19.06
N PRO A 230 -5.06 17.33 18.12
CA PRO A 230 -4.44 18.34 17.27
C PRO A 230 -4.10 19.61 18.05
N ASN A 231 -3.09 20.35 17.54
CA ASN A 231 -2.74 21.66 18.08
C ASN A 231 -3.94 22.62 17.99
N GLY A 232 -4.30 23.23 19.12
CA GLY A 232 -5.41 24.17 19.21
C GLY A 232 -6.74 23.56 19.63
N ALA A 233 -6.79 22.25 19.91
CA ALA A 233 -7.91 21.64 20.63
C ALA A 233 -8.08 22.31 22.03
N PRO A 234 -9.32 22.59 22.48
CA PRO A 234 -9.62 23.33 23.71
C PRO A 234 -8.97 22.79 24.99
N HIS A 235 -8.82 21.47 25.12
CA HIS A 235 -8.34 20.82 26.35
C HIS A 235 -6.98 20.15 26.22
N ASN A 236 -6.18 20.57 25.23
CA ASN A 236 -4.83 20.06 25.07
C ASN A 236 -4.00 20.28 26.34
N CYS A 237 -3.40 19.22 26.86
CA CYS A 237 -2.57 19.28 28.05
C CYS A 237 -1.36 20.23 27.87
N PRO A 238 -0.91 20.91 28.94
CA PRO A 238 0.35 21.62 28.90
C PRO A 238 1.53 20.64 28.79
N PRO A 239 2.70 21.08 28.28
CA PRO A 239 3.90 20.25 28.27
C PRO A 239 4.25 19.72 29.67
N PRO A 240 4.76 18.49 29.81
CA PRO A 240 5.22 17.61 28.72
C PRO A 240 4.12 16.78 28.04
N ASP A 241 2.91 16.77 28.58
CA ASP A 241 1.83 15.86 28.14
C ASP A 241 1.04 16.38 26.93
N ASP A 242 1.57 17.38 26.25
CA ASP A 242 0.91 17.96 25.08
C ASP A 242 0.65 16.92 23.98
N GLY A 243 -0.48 17.06 23.31
CA GLY A 243 -1.02 16.03 22.41
C GLY A 243 -2.05 15.11 23.05
N HIS A 244 -2.29 15.23 24.36
CA HIS A 244 -3.36 14.59 25.12
C HIS A 244 -4.44 15.58 25.56
N THR A 245 -5.55 15.07 26.11
CA THR A 245 -6.62 15.89 26.75
C THR A 245 -6.53 15.82 28.28
N CYS A 246 -6.77 16.96 28.94
CA CYS A 246 -6.61 17.10 30.40
C CYS A 246 -7.88 17.57 31.13
N ASP A 247 -9.03 17.54 30.47
CA ASP A 247 -10.32 17.92 31.04
C ASP A 247 -10.95 16.78 31.86
N THR A 248 -10.90 15.54 31.37
CA THR A 248 -11.60 14.40 31.97
C THR A 248 -10.77 13.11 31.95
N PRO A 249 -10.52 12.45 33.10
CA PRO A 249 -9.76 11.18 33.15
C PRO A 249 -10.41 9.98 32.44
N SER A 250 -11.68 10.07 32.07
CA SER A 250 -12.37 9.03 31.28
C SER A 250 -12.19 9.21 29.77
N ASP A 251 -11.55 10.28 29.31
CA ASP A 251 -11.17 10.42 27.91
C ASP A 251 -10.14 9.35 27.56
N VAL A 252 -10.37 8.64 26.46
CA VAL A 252 -9.37 7.72 25.93
C VAL A 252 -8.03 8.41 25.63
N MET A 253 -8.01 9.72 25.35
CA MET A 253 -6.81 10.51 25.09
C MET A 253 -6.21 11.19 26.34
N TYR A 254 -6.65 10.81 27.54
CA TYR A 254 -6.01 11.26 28.78
C TYR A 254 -4.56 10.74 28.87
N PRO A 255 -3.58 11.52 29.38
CA PRO A 255 -2.14 11.20 29.30
C PRO A 255 -1.69 10.04 30.21
N SER A 256 -2.59 9.44 30.98
CA SER A 256 -2.28 8.36 31.90
C SER A 256 -3.29 7.22 31.84
N ALA A 257 -2.76 6.01 32.01
CA ALA A 257 -3.48 4.75 31.98
C ALA A 257 -3.65 4.14 33.38
N ASP A 258 -4.78 3.51 33.65
CA ASP A 258 -4.96 2.59 34.77
C ASP A 258 -5.65 1.29 34.30
N GLU A 259 -6.01 0.39 35.22
CA GLU A 259 -6.64 -0.89 34.88
C GLU A 259 -8.10 -0.75 34.34
N THR A 260 -8.57 0.48 34.11
CA THR A 260 -9.87 0.74 33.49
C THR A 260 -9.92 0.13 32.09
N PRO A 261 -10.88 -0.76 31.78
CA PRO A 261 -11.00 -1.35 30.46
C PRO A 261 -11.44 -0.31 29.44
N LEU A 262 -11.02 -0.46 28.18
CA LEU A 262 -11.41 0.43 27.06
C LEU A 262 -12.92 0.69 27.01
N SER A 263 -13.74 -0.33 27.30
CA SER A 263 -15.21 -0.21 27.31
C SER A 263 -15.79 0.83 28.28
N ALA A 264 -15.03 1.25 29.29
CA ALA A 264 -15.43 2.25 30.27
C ALA A 264 -14.91 3.66 29.94
N LEU A 265 -14.05 3.79 28.92
CA LEU A 265 -13.53 5.07 28.44
C LEU A 265 -14.44 5.66 27.36
N THR A 266 -14.36 6.98 27.22
CA THR A 266 -15.17 7.77 26.28
C THR A 266 -14.29 8.28 25.16
N LEU A 267 -14.78 8.15 23.92
CA LEU A 267 -14.14 8.80 22.77
C LEU A 267 -14.56 10.27 22.78
N ASP A 268 -13.62 11.17 23.06
CA ASP A 268 -13.77 12.64 23.09
C ASP A 268 -15.00 13.09 23.93
N PRO A 269 -14.88 13.11 25.27
CA PRO A 269 -15.91 13.68 26.15
C PRO A 269 -16.28 15.10 25.72
N GLY A 270 -17.57 15.34 25.48
CA GLY A 270 -18.03 16.67 25.01
C GLY A 270 -17.95 16.87 23.50
N ARG A 271 -17.22 16.02 22.75
CA ARG A 271 -17.07 16.09 21.29
C ARG A 271 -16.51 17.45 20.87
N ASP A 272 -15.43 17.88 21.51
CA ASP A 272 -14.90 19.23 21.31
C ASP A 272 -13.38 19.30 21.16
N ASP A 273 -12.65 18.18 21.25
CA ASP A 273 -11.19 18.17 21.11
C ASP A 273 -10.70 17.57 19.80
N TYR A 274 -11.11 16.36 19.44
CA TYR A 274 -10.51 15.63 18.31
C TYR A 274 -11.47 14.74 17.52
N TYR A 275 -12.73 14.57 17.94
CA TYR A 275 -13.71 13.70 17.32
C TYR A 275 -15.14 14.25 17.41
N GLY A 276 -15.77 14.46 16.25
CA GLY A 276 -17.19 14.81 16.12
C GLY A 276 -17.51 16.23 16.57
N HIS A 277 -16.56 17.15 16.43
CA HIS A 277 -16.65 18.53 16.90
C HIS A 277 -16.98 19.51 15.77
N SER A 278 -17.42 20.72 16.12
CA SER A 278 -17.65 21.81 15.15
C SER A 278 -16.45 22.73 14.92
N GLY A 279 -15.30 22.40 15.51
CA GLY A 279 -14.04 23.15 15.36
C GLY A 279 -13.51 23.20 13.92
N GLY A 280 -12.62 24.15 13.64
CA GLY A 280 -12.02 24.34 12.32
C GLY A 280 -10.75 23.53 12.06
N TRP A 281 -10.32 22.69 13.02
CA TRP A 281 -9.16 21.82 12.90
C TRP A 281 -9.57 20.40 12.50
N THR A 282 -8.59 19.51 12.39
CA THR A 282 -8.81 18.12 11.97
C THR A 282 -9.75 17.40 12.94
N ASP A 283 -10.84 16.84 12.39
CA ASP A 283 -11.75 15.95 13.11
C ASP A 283 -11.48 14.49 12.70
N ILE A 284 -11.20 13.62 13.68
CA ILE A 284 -10.97 12.19 13.45
C ILE A 284 -12.24 11.49 12.93
N GLN A 285 -13.44 12.00 13.18
CA GLN A 285 -14.70 11.46 12.61
C GLN A 285 -14.71 11.44 11.08
N ASP A 286 -13.95 12.34 10.45
CA ASP A 286 -13.76 12.45 8.99
C ASP A 286 -12.58 11.64 8.45
N SER A 287 -11.87 10.92 9.32
CA SER A 287 -10.68 10.14 8.96
C SER A 287 -10.97 9.09 7.88
N ARG A 288 -10.09 8.99 6.88
CA ARG A 288 -10.18 8.01 5.78
C ARG A 288 -10.01 6.56 6.26
N TRP A 289 -9.40 6.40 7.43
CA TRP A 289 -9.18 5.12 8.10
C TRP A 289 -10.39 4.68 8.93
N LEU A 290 -11.51 5.41 8.88
CA LEU A 290 -12.79 4.95 9.39
C LEU A 290 -13.69 4.47 8.26
N VAL A 291 -14.42 3.38 8.52
CA VAL A 291 -15.59 2.98 7.74
C VAL A 291 -16.76 3.88 8.13
N GLN A 292 -17.42 4.49 7.14
CA GLN A 292 -18.67 5.21 7.36
C GLN A 292 -19.83 4.24 7.15
N LEU A 293 -20.26 3.56 8.22
CA LEU A 293 -21.19 2.44 8.20
C LEU A 293 -22.57 2.80 7.61
N ASP A 294 -22.98 4.05 7.81
CA ASP A 294 -24.22 4.64 7.30
C ASP A 294 -24.11 5.15 5.85
N ARG A 295 -22.89 5.21 5.30
CA ARG A 295 -22.57 5.88 4.03
C ARG A 295 -21.67 5.00 3.16
N GLN A 296 -21.98 3.71 3.04
CA GLN A 296 -21.30 2.80 2.12
C GLN A 296 -21.93 2.82 0.72
N ALA A 297 -21.10 2.69 -0.33
CA ALA A 297 -21.52 2.55 -1.72
C ALA A 297 -20.72 1.44 -2.42
N GLN A 298 -21.39 0.72 -3.32
CA GLN A 298 -20.80 -0.38 -4.07
C GLN A 298 -20.23 0.11 -5.42
N LEU A 299 -19.02 -0.34 -5.75
CA LEU A 299 -18.43 -0.23 -7.08
C LEU A 299 -18.50 -1.59 -7.77
N ALA A 300 -19.18 -1.65 -8.91
CA ALA A 300 -19.17 -2.83 -9.79
C ALA A 300 -18.09 -2.67 -10.86
N LEU A 301 -17.22 -3.68 -11.01
CA LEU A 301 -16.20 -3.71 -12.06
C LEU A 301 -16.40 -4.94 -12.94
N THR A 302 -16.68 -4.71 -14.22
CA THR A 302 -16.73 -5.77 -15.23
C THR A 302 -15.39 -5.85 -15.96
N ILE A 303 -14.80 -7.04 -16.02
CA ILE A 303 -13.57 -7.30 -16.79
C ILE A 303 -13.88 -8.31 -17.89
N ALA A 304 -13.61 -7.92 -19.14
CA ALA A 304 -13.72 -8.79 -20.30
C ALA A 304 -12.34 -8.96 -20.96
N GLY A 305 -11.94 -10.21 -21.20
CA GLY A 305 -10.66 -10.53 -21.83
C GLY A 305 -9.47 -10.64 -20.84
N PRO A 306 -8.24 -10.86 -21.36
CA PRO A 306 -7.09 -11.21 -20.55
C PRO A 306 -6.43 -9.98 -19.91
N GLY A 307 -6.89 -9.60 -18.71
CA GLY A 307 -6.29 -8.53 -17.93
C GLY A 307 -6.80 -8.50 -16.49
N ARG A 308 -6.23 -7.56 -15.74
CA ARG A 308 -6.53 -7.27 -14.34
C ARG A 308 -6.69 -5.77 -14.16
N VAL A 309 -7.38 -5.34 -13.13
CA VAL A 309 -7.53 -3.93 -12.76
C VAL A 309 -7.27 -3.79 -11.27
N VAL A 310 -6.53 -2.74 -10.90
CA VAL A 310 -6.19 -2.43 -9.50
C VAL A 310 -6.59 -1.00 -9.19
N ALA A 311 -7.08 -0.74 -7.98
CA ALA A 311 -7.19 0.62 -7.46
C ALA A 311 -5.85 1.11 -6.89
N ASP A 312 -5.72 2.42 -6.75
CA ASP A 312 -4.63 3.11 -6.06
C ASP A 312 -4.70 3.00 -4.53
N ILE A 313 -5.87 2.68 -3.99
CA ILE A 313 -6.14 2.43 -2.58
C ILE A 313 -6.48 0.94 -2.38
N PRO A 314 -6.05 0.28 -1.28
CA PRO A 314 -6.34 -1.13 -1.03
C PRO A 314 -7.83 -1.49 -1.11
N GLY A 315 -8.09 -2.72 -1.58
CA GLY A 315 -9.43 -3.32 -1.60
C GLY A 315 -10.08 -3.53 -2.97
N LEU A 316 -9.43 -3.11 -4.06
CA LEU A 316 -9.81 -3.56 -5.41
C LEU A 316 -8.58 -4.00 -6.19
N ASP A 317 -8.56 -5.31 -6.43
CA ASP A 317 -7.60 -6.02 -7.24
C ASP A 317 -8.35 -7.18 -7.89
N CYS A 318 -8.74 -7.03 -9.15
CA CYS A 318 -9.62 -7.99 -9.81
C CYS A 318 -9.05 -8.43 -11.16
N SER A 319 -8.94 -9.74 -11.36
CA SER A 319 -8.64 -10.39 -12.65
C SER A 319 -9.89 -10.98 -13.33
N GLN A 320 -11.04 -10.90 -12.64
CA GLN A 320 -12.38 -11.25 -13.12
C GLN A 320 -13.34 -10.15 -12.69
N SER A 321 -14.55 -10.12 -13.26
CA SER A 321 -15.57 -9.17 -12.80
C SER A 321 -15.82 -9.34 -11.30
N CYS A 322 -15.86 -8.22 -10.59
CA CYS A 322 -15.92 -8.19 -9.13
C CYS A 322 -16.74 -6.99 -8.67
N SER A 323 -17.04 -6.96 -7.37
CA SER A 323 -17.64 -5.79 -6.75
C SER A 323 -17.06 -5.57 -5.36
N THR A 324 -16.86 -4.30 -5.01
CA THR A 324 -16.22 -3.86 -3.76
C THR A 324 -17.03 -2.71 -3.15
N THR A 325 -17.03 -2.63 -1.82
CA THR A 325 -17.81 -1.65 -1.05
C THR A 325 -16.86 -0.61 -0.44
N TRP A 326 -17.20 0.66 -0.56
CA TRP A 326 -16.36 1.80 -0.14
C TRP A 326 -17.19 2.82 0.63
N ASN A 327 -16.54 3.75 1.33
CA ASN A 327 -17.22 4.97 1.77
C ASN A 327 -17.72 5.73 0.52
N ASN A 328 -18.95 6.22 0.58
CA ASN A 328 -19.52 7.03 -0.47
C ASN A 328 -18.75 8.36 -0.58
N GLY A 329 -18.32 8.69 -1.79
CA GLY A 329 -17.44 9.83 -2.05
C GLY A 329 -15.95 9.48 -2.11
N THR A 330 -15.55 8.22 -1.89
CA THR A 330 -14.13 7.83 -2.02
C THR A 330 -13.65 8.06 -3.46
N PRO A 331 -12.62 8.91 -3.68
CA PRO A 331 -11.97 9.02 -4.98
C PRO A 331 -11.07 7.79 -5.21
N LEU A 332 -11.12 7.23 -6.41
CA LEU A 332 -10.31 6.09 -6.82
C LEU A 332 -9.68 6.35 -8.19
N VAL A 333 -8.48 5.82 -8.37
CA VAL A 333 -7.80 5.71 -9.64
C VAL A 333 -7.57 4.25 -9.98
N LEU A 334 -8.36 3.73 -10.92
CA LEU A 334 -8.25 2.37 -11.42
C LEU A 334 -7.22 2.27 -12.55
N THR A 335 -6.23 1.41 -12.35
CA THR A 335 -5.13 1.14 -13.27
C THR A 335 -5.35 -0.22 -13.95
N PRO A 336 -5.43 -0.27 -15.29
CA PRO A 336 -5.51 -1.52 -16.02
C PRO A 336 -4.13 -2.18 -16.09
N ALA A 337 -4.07 -3.48 -15.82
CA ALA A 337 -2.90 -4.33 -15.96
C ALA A 337 -3.22 -5.46 -16.96
N PRO A 338 -3.00 -5.25 -18.28
CA PRO A 338 -3.18 -6.29 -19.28
C PRO A 338 -2.24 -7.48 -19.03
N ASN A 339 -2.71 -8.70 -19.28
CA ASN A 339 -1.82 -9.87 -19.26
C ASN A 339 -0.78 -9.79 -20.38
N PRO A 340 0.34 -10.53 -20.30
CA PRO A 340 1.32 -10.60 -21.39
C PRO A 340 0.65 -10.92 -22.73
N GLY A 341 0.92 -10.10 -23.74
CA GLY A 341 0.33 -10.24 -25.08
C GLY A 341 -1.05 -9.62 -25.25
N ALA A 342 -1.60 -8.95 -24.24
CA ALA A 342 -2.87 -8.23 -24.29
C ALA A 342 -2.68 -6.71 -24.17
N LYS A 343 -3.75 -5.97 -24.47
CA LYS A 343 -3.87 -4.54 -24.18
C LYS A 343 -5.27 -4.22 -23.67
N LEU A 344 -5.39 -3.12 -22.92
CA LEU A 344 -6.70 -2.50 -22.73
C LEU A 344 -7.16 -1.92 -24.08
N VAL A 345 -8.35 -2.31 -24.52
CA VAL A 345 -9.00 -1.78 -25.72
C VAL A 345 -9.76 -0.50 -25.39
N ARG A 346 -10.57 -0.53 -24.34
CA ARG A 346 -11.36 0.61 -23.89
C ARG A 346 -11.87 0.42 -22.46
N TRP A 347 -12.11 1.55 -21.82
CA TRP A 347 -12.99 1.67 -20.67
C TRP A 347 -14.43 2.00 -21.11
N SER A 348 -15.42 1.63 -20.30
CA SER A 348 -16.81 2.11 -20.40
C SER A 348 -17.48 2.17 -19.01
N GLY A 349 -18.72 2.64 -18.94
CA GLY A 349 -19.35 3.03 -17.66
C GLY A 349 -18.74 4.33 -17.13
N GLY A 350 -18.56 4.44 -15.81
CA GLY A 350 -17.94 5.60 -15.15
C GLY A 350 -16.51 5.93 -15.59
N CYS A 351 -15.87 5.03 -16.33
CA CYS A 351 -14.51 5.18 -16.86
C CYS A 351 -14.44 5.54 -18.36
N ALA A 352 -15.58 5.73 -19.05
CA ALA A 352 -15.61 5.87 -20.50
C ALA A 352 -14.68 6.97 -21.05
N GLY A 353 -13.94 6.67 -22.12
CA GLY A 353 -13.08 7.63 -22.82
C GLY A 353 -11.72 7.94 -22.16
N ARG A 354 -11.41 7.34 -21.01
CA ARG A 354 -10.16 7.60 -20.28
C ARG A 354 -9.07 6.58 -20.63
N SER A 355 -7.79 6.92 -20.45
CA SER A 355 -6.68 5.96 -20.49
C SER A 355 -6.45 5.33 -19.11
N GLN A 356 -6.54 6.14 -18.06
CA GLN A 356 -6.55 5.77 -16.65
C GLN A 356 -7.88 6.19 -16.04
N CYS A 357 -8.55 5.31 -15.29
CA CYS A 357 -9.88 5.61 -14.79
C CYS A 357 -9.84 6.26 -13.41
N ALA A 358 -9.96 7.58 -13.35
CA ALA A 358 -10.29 8.27 -12.11
C ALA A 358 -11.82 8.39 -11.94
N LEU A 359 -12.37 7.97 -10.81
CA LEU A 359 -13.79 8.11 -10.48
C LEU A 359 -13.99 8.40 -9.00
N THR A 360 -15.19 8.85 -8.63
CA THR A 360 -15.61 8.97 -7.23
C THR A 360 -16.72 7.97 -6.98
N VAL A 361 -16.57 7.10 -5.98
CA VAL A 361 -17.56 6.05 -5.70
C VAL A 361 -18.85 6.69 -5.17
N ALA A 362 -19.94 6.44 -5.88
CA ALA A 362 -21.30 6.78 -5.49
C ALA A 362 -22.24 5.58 -5.70
N GLN A 363 -23.47 5.67 -5.19
CA GLN A 363 -24.48 4.64 -5.42
C GLN A 363 -24.65 4.34 -6.92
N GLY A 364 -24.62 3.07 -7.30
CA GLY A 364 -24.72 2.63 -8.71
C GLY A 364 -23.44 2.81 -9.53
N SER A 365 -22.29 3.09 -8.91
CA SER A 365 -21.02 3.21 -9.64
C SER A 365 -20.65 1.90 -10.34
N ALA A 366 -20.38 1.99 -11.64
CA ALA A 366 -19.96 0.85 -12.44
C ALA A 366 -18.86 1.25 -13.43
N ALA A 367 -17.82 0.42 -13.53
CA ALA A 367 -16.71 0.53 -14.46
C ALA A 367 -16.58 -0.75 -15.28
N ASN A 368 -16.20 -0.64 -16.55
CA ASN A 368 -16.01 -1.81 -17.41
C ASN A 368 -14.70 -1.70 -18.17
N ALA A 369 -13.82 -2.70 -18.04
CA ALA A 369 -12.56 -2.82 -18.75
C ALA A 369 -12.64 -3.91 -19.82
N LEU A 370 -12.40 -3.54 -21.08
CA LEU A 370 -12.27 -4.50 -22.17
C LEU A 370 -10.80 -4.67 -22.54
N PHE A 371 -10.26 -5.86 -22.33
CA PHE A 371 -8.95 -6.28 -22.79
C PHE A 371 -9.08 -7.16 -24.04
N ALA A 372 -8.10 -7.08 -24.94
CA ALA A 372 -8.01 -7.99 -26.08
C ALA A 372 -6.55 -8.37 -26.35
N PRO A 373 -6.31 -9.55 -26.92
CA PRO A 373 -4.99 -9.93 -27.41
C PRO A 373 -4.46 -8.91 -28.42
N VAL A 374 -3.20 -8.54 -28.29
CA VAL A 374 -2.44 -7.87 -29.34
C VAL A 374 -1.99 -8.95 -30.31
N THR A 375 -2.37 -8.85 -31.58
CA THR A 375 -1.93 -9.80 -32.61
C THR A 375 -1.05 -9.12 -33.63
N TYR A 376 0.05 -9.78 -34.01
CA TYR A 376 0.95 -9.35 -35.08
C TYR A 376 0.86 -10.29 -36.27
N ARG A 377 1.05 -9.74 -37.47
CA ARG A 377 1.12 -10.51 -38.71
C ARG A 377 2.49 -11.17 -38.84
N LEU A 378 2.52 -12.49 -38.94
CA LEU A 378 3.67 -13.27 -39.36
C LEU A 378 3.55 -13.64 -40.84
N SER A 379 4.54 -13.30 -41.65
CA SER A 379 4.63 -13.71 -43.06
C SER A 379 5.73 -14.75 -43.24
N VAL A 380 5.39 -15.95 -43.71
CA VAL A 380 6.38 -17.01 -43.98
C VAL A 380 6.51 -17.25 -45.47
N ARG A 381 7.76 -17.38 -45.94
CA ARG A 381 8.12 -17.67 -47.33
C ARG A 381 9.05 -18.87 -47.42
N ILE A 382 8.92 -19.63 -48.49
CA ILE A 382 9.79 -20.77 -48.80
C ILE A 382 10.50 -20.48 -50.13
N SER A 383 11.79 -20.81 -50.17
CA SER A 383 12.60 -20.84 -51.40
C SER A 383 13.17 -22.25 -51.55
N GLY A 384 13.02 -22.86 -52.73
CA GLY A 384 13.33 -24.28 -52.93
C GLY A 384 12.16 -25.21 -52.57
N ARG A 385 12.40 -26.52 -52.48
CA ARG A 385 11.35 -27.51 -52.13
C ARG A 385 11.42 -27.93 -50.66
N GLY A 386 10.33 -27.70 -49.94
CA GLY A 386 10.12 -28.06 -48.54
C GLY A 386 8.81 -27.48 -48.03
N ALA A 387 8.55 -27.66 -46.74
CA ALA A 387 7.39 -27.11 -46.05
C ALA A 387 7.82 -26.41 -44.76
N VAL A 388 7.06 -25.41 -44.34
CA VAL A 388 7.17 -24.81 -43.00
C VAL A 388 5.82 -24.95 -42.30
N ARG A 389 5.85 -25.43 -41.06
CA ARG A 389 4.68 -25.63 -40.21
C ARG A 389 4.88 -24.98 -38.85
N SER A 390 3.80 -24.58 -38.17
CA SER A 390 3.82 -24.22 -36.75
C SER A 390 3.10 -25.27 -35.90
N ALA A 391 3.42 -25.33 -34.60
CA ALA A 391 2.60 -26.06 -33.64
C ALA A 391 1.19 -25.43 -33.58
N GLY A 392 0.13 -26.24 -33.48
CA GLY A 392 -1.26 -25.77 -33.40
C GLY A 392 -1.89 -25.29 -34.73
N SER A 393 -1.30 -25.63 -35.88
CA SER A 393 -1.90 -25.48 -37.24
C SER A 393 -2.08 -24.06 -37.81
N ALA A 394 -1.68 -22.99 -37.11
CA ALA A 394 -1.85 -21.61 -37.59
C ALA A 394 -1.07 -21.29 -38.90
N ILE A 395 -0.01 -22.05 -39.21
CA ILE A 395 0.84 -21.87 -40.40
C ILE A 395 1.15 -23.25 -41.01
N ALA A 396 0.74 -23.47 -42.27
CA ALA A 396 1.12 -24.63 -43.09
C ALA A 396 1.33 -24.18 -44.55
N CYS A 397 2.59 -24.00 -44.95
CA CYS A 397 2.89 -23.22 -46.16
C CYS A 397 3.51 -24.08 -47.24
N PRO A 398 2.87 -24.18 -48.43
CA PRO A 398 3.50 -24.79 -49.59
C PRO A 398 4.43 -23.83 -50.34
N GLY A 399 4.41 -22.52 -50.01
CA GLY A 399 5.27 -21.51 -50.64
C GLY A 399 5.27 -20.16 -49.93
N ARG A 400 4.09 -19.55 -49.75
CA ARG A 400 3.89 -18.31 -48.97
C ARG A 400 2.59 -18.40 -48.19
N CYS A 401 2.59 -17.84 -46.99
CA CYS A 401 1.43 -17.81 -46.11
C CYS A 401 1.59 -16.66 -45.10
N THR A 402 0.48 -16.28 -44.46
CA THR A 402 0.47 -15.33 -43.35
C THR A 402 -0.42 -15.84 -42.24
N ALA A 403 -0.08 -15.53 -40.99
CA ALA A 403 -0.95 -15.76 -39.83
C ALA A 403 -0.94 -14.55 -38.90
N ALA A 404 -2.05 -14.37 -38.16
CA ALA A 404 -2.09 -13.51 -37.00
C ALA A 404 -1.62 -14.31 -35.78
N VAL A 405 -0.64 -13.80 -35.05
CA VAL A 405 -0.05 -14.46 -33.89
C VAL A 405 -0.13 -13.52 -32.70
N VAL A 406 -0.58 -14.01 -31.55
CA VAL A 406 -0.66 -13.23 -30.31
C VAL A 406 0.74 -12.78 -29.89
N SER A 407 0.84 -11.53 -29.45
CA SER A 407 2.06 -10.91 -28.96
C SER A 407 2.63 -11.69 -27.77
N HIS A 408 3.95 -11.76 -27.65
CA HIS A 408 4.68 -12.48 -26.60
C HIS A 408 4.38 -13.99 -26.47
N ALA A 409 3.52 -14.57 -27.31
CA ALA A 409 3.42 -16.02 -27.45
C ALA A 409 4.70 -16.57 -28.09
N ALA A 410 5.29 -17.60 -27.49
CA ALA A 410 6.42 -18.30 -28.09
C ALA A 410 5.95 -19.03 -29.35
N PHE A 411 6.21 -18.48 -30.53
CA PHE A 411 5.78 -19.08 -31.78
C PHE A 411 6.91 -19.92 -32.38
N ARG A 412 6.65 -21.21 -32.62
CA ARG A 412 7.63 -22.15 -33.19
C ARG A 412 7.27 -22.49 -34.63
N LEU A 413 8.25 -22.32 -35.52
CA LEU A 413 8.23 -22.78 -36.90
C LEU A 413 9.17 -23.98 -37.07
N THR A 414 8.73 -24.98 -37.82
CA THR A 414 9.52 -26.16 -38.18
C THR A 414 9.60 -26.27 -39.70
N ALA A 415 10.83 -26.27 -40.22
CA ALA A 415 11.11 -26.50 -41.63
C ALA A 415 11.36 -27.99 -41.88
N THR A 416 10.60 -28.54 -42.82
CA THR A 416 10.73 -29.91 -43.30
C THR A 416 11.18 -29.88 -44.77
N PRO A 417 12.43 -30.26 -45.08
CA PRO A 417 12.90 -30.33 -46.46
C PRO A 417 12.11 -31.36 -47.28
N GLY A 418 11.92 -31.08 -48.58
CA GLY A 418 11.37 -32.06 -49.52
C GLY A 418 12.39 -33.15 -49.88
N LYS A 419 11.93 -34.23 -50.52
CA LYS A 419 12.81 -35.32 -50.99
C LYS A 419 13.93 -34.77 -51.91
N GLY A 420 15.19 -35.06 -51.57
CA GLY A 420 16.38 -34.57 -52.31
C GLY A 420 16.78 -33.12 -51.98
N TRP A 421 16.23 -32.53 -50.92
CA TRP A 421 16.55 -31.16 -50.48
C TRP A 421 16.96 -31.14 -49.01
N ARG A 422 17.74 -30.12 -48.62
CA ARG A 422 18.08 -29.80 -47.23
C ARG A 422 17.80 -28.32 -46.94
N LEU A 423 17.52 -28.00 -45.68
CA LEU A 423 17.45 -26.60 -45.24
C LEU A 423 18.87 -26.02 -45.28
N LYS A 424 19.09 -25.00 -46.11
CA LYS A 424 20.34 -24.24 -46.14
C LYS A 424 20.41 -23.29 -44.96
N SER A 425 19.37 -22.47 -44.79
CA SER A 425 19.27 -21.50 -43.70
C SER A 425 17.86 -20.91 -43.58
N TRP A 426 17.58 -20.35 -42.42
CA TRP A 426 16.53 -19.35 -42.24
C TRP A 426 17.04 -17.94 -42.52
N THR A 427 16.17 -17.06 -43.01
CA THR A 427 16.42 -15.61 -43.10
C THR A 427 15.20 -14.79 -42.62
N GLY A 428 15.43 -13.50 -42.37
CA GLY A 428 14.44 -12.60 -41.74
C GLY A 428 14.53 -12.69 -40.22
N ALA A 429 13.38 -12.83 -39.56
CA ALA A 429 13.33 -12.98 -38.11
C ALA A 429 13.79 -14.36 -37.62
N CYS A 430 13.67 -15.40 -38.48
CA CYS A 430 14.33 -16.68 -38.23
C CYS A 430 15.78 -16.63 -38.74
N ARG A 431 16.72 -17.17 -37.97
CA ARG A 431 18.14 -17.23 -38.30
C ARG A 431 18.74 -18.60 -38.03
N GLY A 432 19.86 -18.90 -38.68
CA GLY A 432 20.61 -20.14 -38.48
C GLY A 432 20.18 -21.29 -39.40
N LYS A 433 20.75 -22.48 -39.15
CA LYS A 433 20.59 -23.69 -39.99
C LYS A 433 19.72 -24.77 -39.34
N GLY A 434 19.30 -24.57 -38.09
CA GLY A 434 18.44 -25.50 -37.36
C GLY A 434 17.06 -25.62 -37.99
N ARG A 435 16.43 -26.81 -37.91
CA ARG A 435 15.09 -27.06 -38.47
C ARG A 435 13.98 -26.32 -37.72
N VAL A 436 14.19 -26.03 -36.44
CA VAL A 436 13.24 -25.32 -35.58
C VAL A 436 13.70 -23.88 -35.42
N CYS A 437 12.76 -22.95 -35.58
CA CYS A 437 12.93 -21.54 -35.31
C CYS A 437 11.87 -21.10 -34.30
N THR A 438 12.28 -20.47 -33.20
CA THR A 438 11.39 -19.86 -32.21
C THR A 438 11.46 -18.35 -32.38
N LEU A 439 10.29 -17.69 -32.47
CA LEU A 439 10.17 -16.25 -32.67
C LEU A 439 9.30 -15.66 -31.56
N PRO A 440 9.80 -14.68 -30.77
CA PRO A 440 8.94 -13.84 -29.96
C PRO A 440 8.22 -12.86 -30.89
N MET A 441 6.88 -12.93 -30.93
CA MET A 441 6.08 -12.01 -31.74
C MET A 441 5.89 -10.70 -30.98
N THR A 442 6.71 -9.69 -31.25
CA THR A 442 6.58 -8.35 -30.65
C THR A 442 6.28 -7.26 -31.67
N ALA A 443 6.32 -7.59 -32.97
CA ALA A 443 5.94 -6.74 -34.08
C ALA A 443 5.54 -7.59 -35.30
N ASN A 444 4.99 -6.95 -36.34
CA ASN A 444 4.79 -7.59 -37.63
C ASN A 444 6.12 -8.12 -38.17
N THR A 445 6.15 -9.40 -38.52
CA THR A 445 7.39 -10.14 -38.74
C THR A 445 7.36 -10.96 -40.02
N SER A 446 8.53 -11.15 -40.64
CA SER A 446 8.67 -12.09 -41.75
C SER A 446 9.82 -13.09 -41.54
N ALA A 447 9.58 -14.34 -41.94
CA ALA A 447 10.57 -15.42 -41.90
C ALA A 447 10.63 -16.14 -43.25
N ARG A 448 11.82 -16.56 -43.67
CA ARG A 448 12.01 -17.33 -44.89
C ARG A 448 12.86 -18.57 -44.64
N ALA A 449 12.36 -19.73 -45.05
CA ALA A 449 13.15 -20.96 -45.14
C ALA A 449 13.75 -21.10 -46.55
N VAL A 450 15.06 -21.27 -46.64
CA VAL A 450 15.77 -21.51 -47.90
C VAL A 450 16.23 -22.95 -47.95
N PHE A 451 15.65 -23.74 -48.84
CA PHE A 451 16.05 -25.11 -49.13
C PHE A 451 16.91 -25.13 -50.39
N VAL A 452 17.90 -26.03 -50.41
CA VAL A 452 18.74 -26.32 -51.59
C VAL A 452 18.75 -27.83 -51.84
N ARG A 453 18.99 -28.24 -53.09
CA ARG A 453 19.18 -29.65 -53.42
C ARG A 453 20.39 -30.22 -52.66
N VAL A 454 20.29 -31.48 -52.25
CA VAL A 454 21.39 -32.24 -51.63
C VAL A 454 22.32 -32.76 -52.71
#